data_AF-A0A1W9L8E0-F1
#
_entry.id   AF-A0A1W9L8E0-F1
#
_cell.length_a   1.000
_cell.length_b   1.000
_cell.length_c   1.000
_cell.angle_alpha   90.00
_cell.angle_beta   90.00
_cell.angle_gamma   90.00
#
_symmetry.space_group_name_H-M   'P 1'
#
loop_
_entity.id
_entity.type
_entity.pdbx_description
1 polymer ?
#
loop_
_entity_poly.entity_id
_entity_poly.type
_entity_poly.pdbx_seq_one_letter_code
_entity_poly.pdbx_strand_id
1 'polypeptide(L)' 'MSGFRCQDGRGRAEGRLFLAPDNGLLSLVAARAPDFTACALREDVHRPGVRSATFHGRDVFAHAAALLAAGHPPES' A
#
# COMPACT_ATOMS: atom_id res chain seq x y z
N MET A 1 -2.41 -5.18 21.26
CA MET A 1 -2.82 -5.03 19.85
C MET A 1 -2.87 -3.54 19.53
N SER A 2 -1.78 -2.96 19.05
CA SER A 2 -1.75 -1.55 18.63
C SER A 2 -2.44 -1.47 17.26
N GLY A 3 -3.58 -0.79 17.18
CA GLY A 3 -4.37 -0.71 15.96
C GLY A 3 -3.65 0.12 14.89
N PHE A 4 -3.47 -0.46 13.70
CA PHE A 4 -3.03 0.27 12.52
C PHE A 4 -4.09 1.34 12.19
N ARG A 5 -3.75 2.61 12.34
CA ARG A 5 -4.65 3.73 12.00
C ARG A 5 -4.21 4.33 10.68
N CYS A 6 -5.01 4.20 9.63
CA CYS A 6 -4.72 4.86 8.37
C CYS A 6 -5.20 6.32 8.41
N GLN A 7 -4.31 7.28 8.16
CA GLN A 7 -4.70 8.66 7.82
C GLN A 7 -4.75 8.78 6.29
N ASP A 8 -5.86 9.29 5.76
CA ASP A 8 -6.06 9.57 4.34
C ASP A 8 -5.94 8.36 3.38
N GLY A 9 -6.29 7.15 3.84
CA GLY A 9 -6.33 5.95 3.00
C GLY A 9 -4.97 5.42 2.53
N ARG A 10 -3.85 5.85 3.13
CA ARG A 10 -2.49 5.42 2.77
C ARG A 10 -1.72 4.79 3.93
N GLY A 11 -0.89 3.78 3.62
CA GLY A 11 0.11 3.26 4.55
C GLY A 11 1.38 4.10 4.56
N ARG A 12 1.88 4.45 5.75
CA ARG A 12 3.01 5.37 5.95
C ARG A 12 3.91 4.95 7.11
N ALA A 13 5.18 5.32 7.03
CA ALA A 13 6.14 5.33 8.14
C ALA A 13 7.26 6.34 7.86
N GLU A 14 7.69 7.08 8.89
CA GLU A 14 8.77 8.08 8.78
C GLU A 14 8.58 9.07 7.61
N GLY A 15 7.34 9.51 7.37
CA GLY A 15 6.99 10.42 6.28
C GLY A 15 7.05 9.81 4.86
N ARG A 16 7.27 8.50 4.73
CA ARG A 16 7.32 7.79 3.43
C ARG A 16 6.07 6.95 3.23
N LEU A 17 5.69 6.77 1.97
CA LEU A 17 4.64 5.84 1.56
C LEU A 17 5.26 4.49 1.18
N PHE A 18 4.61 3.41 1.60
CA PHE A 18 5.03 2.05 1.27
C PHE A 18 3.87 1.30 0.60
N LEU A 19 4.22 0.48 -0.39
CA LEU A 19 3.34 -0.49 -1.02
C LEU A 19 4.01 -1.86 -0.98
N ALA A 20 3.33 -2.84 -0.38
CA ALA A 20 3.83 -4.19 -0.25
C ALA A 20 2.68 -5.18 -0.10
N PRO A 21 2.88 -6.45 -0.48
CA PRO A 21 1.96 -7.51 -0.07
C PRO A 21 1.95 -7.66 1.45
N ASP A 22 0.78 -8.04 1.98
CA ASP A 22 0.64 -8.40 3.40
C ASP A 22 1.15 -9.83 3.64
N ASN A 23 2.48 -9.97 3.55
CA ASN A 23 3.20 -11.23 3.77
C ASN A 23 4.34 -11.06 4.78
N GLY A 24 4.30 -9.97 5.55
CA GLY A 24 5.32 -9.63 6.54
C GLY A 24 6.54 -8.87 5.99
N LEU A 25 6.59 -8.51 4.71
CA LEU A 25 7.71 -7.73 4.14
C LEU A 25 7.95 -6.42 4.89
N LEU A 26 6.90 -5.76 5.38
CA LEU A 26 6.99 -4.49 6.12
C LEU A 26 7.11 -4.66 7.63
N SER A 27 7.20 -5.89 8.17
CA SER A 27 7.23 -6.12 9.62
C SER A 27 8.39 -5.41 10.32
N LEU A 28 9.58 -5.35 9.69
CA LEU A 28 10.73 -4.65 10.24
C LEU A 28 10.57 -3.12 10.21
N VAL A 29 9.85 -2.59 9.23
CA VAL A 29 9.53 -1.16 9.16
C VAL A 29 8.54 -0.82 10.26
N ALA A 30 7.47 -1.61 10.39
CA ALA A 30 6.46 -1.45 11.44
C ALA A 30 7.03 -1.55 12.86
N ALA A 31 8.03 -2.42 13.07
CA ALA A 31 8.69 -2.56 14.36
C ALA A 31 9.59 -1.37 14.73
N ARG A 32 10.09 -0.61 13.73
CA ARG A 32 11.06 0.48 13.92
C ARG A 32 10.41 1.86 13.88
N ALA A 33 9.31 2.03 13.17
CA ALA A 33 8.61 3.28 12.98
C ALA A 33 7.38 3.37 13.89
N PRO A 34 7.40 4.19 14.98
CA PRO A 34 6.26 4.32 15.88
C PRO A 34 5.00 4.93 15.23
N ASP A 35 5.19 5.66 14.14
CA ASP A 35 4.15 6.26 13.31
C ASP A 35 3.67 5.34 12.18
N PHE A 36 4.03 4.05 12.22
CA PHE A 36 3.63 3.10 11.19
C PHE A 36 2.10 2.96 11.10
N THR A 37 1.60 3.10 9.89
CA THR A 37 0.19 2.96 9.53
C THR A 37 0.07 2.08 8.30
N ALA A 38 -0.99 1.28 8.22
CA ALA A 38 -1.27 0.42 7.07
C ALA A 38 -2.75 0.46 6.72
N CYS A 39 -3.03 0.26 5.44
CA CYS A 39 -4.37 0.07 4.89
C CYS A 39 -4.34 -1.01 3.82
N ALA A 40 -5.48 -1.67 3.63
CA ALA A 40 -5.64 -2.55 2.48
C ALA A 40 -5.68 -1.72 1.20
N LEU A 41 -5.04 -2.23 0.16
CA LEU A 41 -5.16 -1.67 -1.18
C LEU A 41 -6.52 -2.06 -1.76
N ARG A 42 -7.28 -1.09 -2.27
CA ARG A 42 -8.60 -1.31 -2.86
C ARG A 42 -8.46 -1.69 -4.34
N GLU A 43 -9.50 -2.31 -4.90
CA GLU A 43 -9.44 -2.81 -6.28
C GLU A 43 -9.47 -1.73 -7.36
N ASP A 44 -9.94 -0.52 -7.01
CA ASP A 44 -10.01 0.66 -7.89
C ASP A 44 -8.63 1.19 -8.31
N VAL A 45 -7.58 0.88 -7.55
CA VAL A 45 -6.19 1.20 -7.91
C VAL A 45 -5.45 0.04 -8.56
N HIS A 46 -6.15 -1.03 -8.92
CA HIS A 46 -5.59 -2.11 -9.73
C HIS A 46 -5.51 -1.69 -11.20
N ARG A 47 -4.52 -2.21 -11.94
CA ARG A 47 -4.46 -1.98 -13.39
C ARG A 47 -5.77 -2.47 -14.04
N PRO A 48 -6.40 -1.68 -14.93
CA PRO A 48 -7.57 -2.13 -15.68
C PRO A 48 -7.29 -3.39 -16.53
N GLY A 49 -8.26 -4.30 -16.59
CA GLY A 49 -8.21 -5.53 -17.38
C GLY A 49 -7.82 -6.78 -16.59
N VAL A 50 -7.47 -7.85 -17.32
CA VAL A 50 -7.11 -9.15 -16.72
C VAL A 50 -5.77 -9.04 -15.98
N ARG A 51 -5.78 -9.38 -14.69
CA ARG A 51 -4.58 -9.44 -13.84
C ARG A 51 -3.90 -10.79 -13.98
N SER A 52 -2.58 -10.81 -14.05
CA SER A 52 -1.82 -12.06 -13.97
C SER A 52 -1.90 -12.65 -12.56
N ALA A 53 -2.23 -13.94 -12.47
CA ALA A 53 -2.25 -14.68 -11.21
C ALA A 53 -0.86 -14.79 -10.54
N THR A 54 0.22 -14.56 -11.28
CA THR A 54 1.59 -14.73 -10.79
C THR A 54 2.42 -13.44 -10.84
N PHE A 55 1.83 -12.32 -11.26
CA PHE A 55 2.57 -11.06 -11.46
C PHE A 55 1.90 -9.81 -10.88
N HIS A 56 1.35 -9.98 -9.66
CA HIS A 56 0.74 -8.89 -8.88
C HIS A 56 1.67 -7.70 -8.65
N GLY A 57 2.99 -7.91 -8.60
CA GLY A 57 3.99 -6.84 -8.53
C GLY A 57 3.78 -5.77 -9.62
N ARG A 58 3.56 -6.20 -10.87
CA ARG A 58 3.33 -5.30 -12.01
C ARG A 58 1.88 -4.84 -12.08
N ASP A 59 0.93 -5.76 -11.96
CA ASP A 59 -0.47 -5.48 -12.30
C ASP A 59 -1.24 -4.79 -11.16
N VAL A 60 -0.76 -4.90 -9.92
CA VAL A 60 -1.38 -4.28 -8.75
C VAL A 60 -0.46 -3.23 -8.15
N PHE A 61 0.69 -3.64 -7.63
CA PHE A 61 1.55 -2.73 -6.85
C PHE A 61 2.17 -1.61 -7.69
N ALA A 62 2.68 -1.90 -8.90
CA ALA A 62 3.28 -0.87 -9.74
C ALA A 62 2.26 0.15 -10.26
N HIS A 63 1.03 -0.28 -10.59
CA HIS A 63 -0.02 0.64 -11.00
C HIS A 63 -0.47 1.54 -9.85
N ALA A 64 -0.73 0.96 -8.67
CA ALA A 64 -1.06 1.73 -7.48
C ALA A 64 0.05 2.70 -7.07
N ALA A 65 1.33 2.31 -7.19
CA ALA A 65 2.45 3.20 -6.93
C ALA A 65 2.46 4.40 -7.88
N ALA A 66 2.17 4.18 -9.16
CA ALA A 66 2.07 5.25 -10.15
C ALA A 66 0.92 6.23 -9.83
N LEU A 67 -0.25 5.72 -9.45
CA LEU A 67 -1.40 6.55 -9.03
C LEU A 67 -1.06 7.39 -7.80
N LEU A 68 -0.49 6.77 -6.77
CA LEU A 68 -0.06 7.47 -5.54
C LEU A 68 0.96 8.56 -5.84
N ALA A 69 1.94 8.29 -6.70
CA ALA A 69 2.96 9.26 -7.11
C ALA A 69 2.38 10.40 -7.96
N ALA A 70 1.33 10.12 -8.74
CA ALA A 70 0.57 11.12 -9.48
C ALA A 70 -0.41 11.91 -8.59
N GLY A 71 -0.44 11.70 -7.28
CA GLY A 71 -1.32 12.41 -6.35
C GLY A 71 -2.75 11.88 -6.30
N HIS A 72 -3.01 10.69 -6.83
CA HIS A 72 -4.32 10.03 -6.82
C HIS A 72 -4.33 8.93 -5.74
N PRO A 73 -4.69 9.24 -4.48
CA PRO A 73 -4.84 8.21 -3.45
C PRO A 73 -5.94 7.20 -3.82
N PRO A 74 -5.85 5.94 -3.35
CA PRO A 74 -7.05 5.13 -3.19
C PRO A 74 -8.01 5.87 -2.25
N GLU A 75 -9.27 6.00 -2.66
CA GLU A 75 -10.30 6.62 -1.82
C GLU A 75 -10.68 5.68 -0.66
N SER A 76 -10.96 6.28 0.51
CA SER A 76 -11.24 5.57 1.78
C SER A 76 -12.40 4.58 1.68
#